data_AF-A0A6B3CQK2-F1
#
_entry.id   AF-A0A6B3CQK2-F1
#
_cell.length_a   1.000
_cell.length_b   1.000
_cell.length_c   1.000
_cell.angle_alpha   90.00
_cell.angle_beta   90.00
_cell.angle_gamma   90.00
#
_symmetry.space_group_name_H-M   'P 1'
#
loop_
_entity.id
_entity.type
_entity.pdbx_description
1 polymer ?
#
loop_
_entity_poly.entity_id
_entity_poly.type
_entity_poly.pdbx_seq_one_letter_code
_entity_poly.pdbx_strand_id
1 'polypeptide(L)'
;RLAPPRTAAAWAWFTGWFNVLGQVAVTAGIDFGAASFLGAYLNLQFDFEVTPGRTILLFAAILVLHGLLNTFGVRIVGLLNSVSVWWHVLGVAVIVGALTFAPDHHRSASFVFGEFVNNTGWGSGVYVVLIGLLMAQYTFTGYDASAHMTEETHDASTAGPKGIVRSIWTSWTAGFVLLLGFTFAIQSYEGALT
;
A
#
# COMPACT_ATOMS: atom_id res chain seq x y z
N ARG A 1 -16.64 24.28 -8.33
CA ARG A 1 -17.03 23.47 -9.51
C ARG A 1 -15.74 23.04 -10.21
N LEU A 2 -15.54 21.74 -10.43
CA LEU A 2 -14.25 21.16 -10.88
C LEU A 2 -14.06 21.13 -12.41
N ALA A 3 -15.11 21.35 -13.22
CA ALA A 3 -15.03 21.38 -14.68
C ALA A 3 -16.05 22.35 -15.30
N PRO A 4 -15.79 22.88 -16.52
CA PRO A 4 -16.75 23.68 -17.28
C PRO A 4 -18.06 22.92 -17.56
N PRO A 5 -19.25 23.56 -17.55
CA PRO A 5 -20.53 22.88 -17.71
C PRO A 5 -20.65 22.03 -18.98
N ARG A 6 -20.02 22.47 -20.09
CA ARG A 6 -20.07 21.78 -21.38
C ARG A 6 -19.31 20.45 -21.40
N THR A 7 -18.30 20.30 -20.56
CA THR A 7 -17.43 19.11 -20.52
C THR A 7 -17.60 18.31 -19.22
N ALA A 8 -18.40 18.80 -18.27
CA ALA A 8 -18.56 18.20 -16.95
C ALA A 8 -19.02 16.74 -17.02
N ALA A 9 -19.99 16.42 -17.89
CA ALA A 9 -20.47 15.06 -18.05
C ALA A 9 -19.40 14.10 -18.60
N ALA A 10 -18.61 14.54 -19.58
CA ALA A 10 -17.53 13.74 -20.15
C ALA A 10 -16.44 13.47 -19.10
N TRP A 11 -15.98 14.50 -18.38
CA TRP A 11 -14.97 14.33 -17.33
C TRP A 11 -15.46 13.46 -16.18
N ALA A 12 -16.73 13.58 -15.78
CA ALA A 12 -17.32 12.72 -14.76
C ALA A 12 -17.36 11.25 -15.20
N TRP A 13 -17.72 10.99 -16.46
CA TRP A 13 -17.75 9.63 -17.02
C TRP A 13 -16.37 8.97 -17.00
N PHE A 14 -15.34 9.63 -17.55
CA PHE A 14 -13.99 9.06 -17.58
C PHE A 14 -13.42 8.90 -16.16
N THR A 15 -13.59 9.90 -15.29
CA THR A 15 -13.10 9.84 -13.91
C THR A 15 -13.76 8.69 -13.15
N GLY A 16 -15.08 8.51 -13.30
CA GLY A 16 -15.82 7.43 -12.67
C GLY A 16 -15.33 6.05 -13.13
N TRP A 17 -15.18 5.84 -14.45
CA TRP A 17 -14.71 4.56 -14.97
C TRP A 17 -13.27 4.22 -14.58
N PHE A 18 -12.36 5.21 -14.63
CA PHE A 18 -10.99 4.98 -14.16
C PHE A 18 -10.94 4.71 -12.66
N ASN A 19 -11.79 5.38 -11.86
CA ASN A 19 -11.88 5.11 -10.43
C ASN A 19 -12.38 3.68 -10.17
N VAL A 20 -13.48 3.25 -10.82
CA VAL A 20 -14.01 1.88 -10.68
C VAL A 20 -12.99 0.82 -11.08
N LEU A 21 -12.33 1.00 -12.22
CA LEU A 21 -11.28 0.08 -12.67
C LEU A 21 -10.12 0.01 -11.68
N GLY A 22 -9.70 1.17 -11.15
CA GLY A 22 -8.69 1.26 -10.10
C GLY A 22 -9.10 0.52 -8.83
N GLN A 23 -10.33 0.71 -8.36
CA GLN A 23 -10.85 0.04 -7.15
C GLN A 23 -10.89 -1.48 -7.30
N VAL A 24 -11.33 -1.99 -8.46
CA VAL A 24 -11.31 -3.43 -8.75
C VAL A 24 -9.88 -3.97 -8.75
N ALA A 25 -8.95 -3.29 -9.43
CA ALA A 25 -7.55 -3.71 -9.51
C ALA A 25 -6.84 -3.67 -8.14
N VAL A 26 -7.07 -2.62 -7.35
CA VAL A 26 -6.48 -2.48 -6.01
C VAL A 26 -7.01 -3.55 -5.06
N THR A 27 -8.33 -3.79 -5.06
CA THR A 27 -8.94 -4.83 -4.22
C THR A 27 -8.34 -6.20 -4.55
N ALA A 28 -8.26 -6.54 -5.84
CA ALA A 28 -7.63 -7.79 -6.28
C ALA A 28 -6.14 -7.87 -5.88
N GLY A 29 -5.39 -6.78 -6.01
CA GLY A 29 -3.98 -6.74 -5.62
C GLY A 29 -3.76 -6.94 -4.12
N ILE A 30 -4.55 -6.28 -3.28
CA ILE A 30 -4.46 -6.40 -1.81
C ILE A 30 -4.83 -7.82 -1.37
N ASP A 31 -5.92 -8.36 -1.88
CA ASP A 31 -6.38 -9.70 -1.51
C ASP A 31 -5.42 -10.78 -2.01
N PHE A 32 -4.77 -10.58 -3.16
CA PHE A 32 -3.71 -11.47 -3.64
C PHE A 32 -2.47 -11.40 -2.73
N GLY A 33 -2.10 -10.20 -2.28
CA GLY A 33 -1.07 -10.02 -1.26
C GLY A 33 -1.41 -10.74 0.05
N ALA A 34 -2.64 -10.59 0.54
CA ALA A 34 -3.12 -11.27 1.74
C ALA A 34 -3.09 -12.80 1.59
N ALA A 35 -3.51 -13.33 0.44
CA ALA A 35 -3.40 -14.75 0.12
C ALA A 35 -1.96 -15.25 0.12
N SER A 36 -1.03 -14.44 -0.40
CA SER A 36 0.40 -14.75 -0.43
C SER A 36 0.99 -14.80 0.99
N PHE A 37 0.67 -13.82 1.84
CA PHE A 37 1.08 -13.81 3.24
C PHE A 37 0.47 -14.97 4.04
N LEU A 38 -0.82 -15.26 3.84
CA LEU A 38 -1.47 -16.40 4.48
C LEU A 38 -0.83 -17.71 4.05
N GLY A 39 -0.55 -17.88 2.76
CA GLY A 39 0.15 -19.05 2.24
C GLY A 39 1.53 -19.23 2.87
N ALA A 40 2.32 -18.15 2.97
CA ALA A 40 3.63 -18.17 3.63
C ALA A 40 3.51 -18.53 5.12
N TYR A 41 2.54 -17.96 5.83
CA TYR A 41 2.29 -18.31 7.24
C TYR A 41 1.91 -19.78 7.41
N LEU A 42 1.01 -20.30 6.57
CA LEU A 42 0.61 -21.70 6.59
C LEU A 42 1.78 -22.63 6.27
N ASN A 43 2.67 -22.22 5.36
CA ASN A 43 3.89 -22.96 5.08
C ASN A 43 4.78 -23.07 6.32
N LEU A 44 5.03 -21.94 6.99
CA LEU A 44 5.86 -21.88 8.18
C LEU A 44 5.30 -22.67 9.38
N GLN A 45 3.98 -22.72 9.55
CA GLN A 45 3.36 -23.35 10.71
C GLN A 45 2.94 -24.81 10.48
N PHE A 46 2.58 -25.16 9.25
CA PHE A 46 1.91 -26.43 8.94
C PHE A 46 2.51 -27.15 7.72
N ASP A 47 3.67 -26.72 7.23
CA ASP A 47 4.31 -27.26 6.02
C ASP A 47 3.37 -27.23 4.80
N PHE A 48 2.49 -26.23 4.75
CA PHE A 48 1.59 -26.03 3.62
C PHE A 48 2.40 -25.65 2.38
N GLU A 49 2.45 -26.55 1.40
CA GLU A 49 3.10 -26.24 0.12
C GLU A 49 2.35 -25.11 -0.61
N VAL A 50 3.05 -24.02 -0.90
CA VAL A 50 2.54 -22.84 -1.62
C VAL A 50 2.69 -23.08 -3.12
N THR A 51 1.60 -23.45 -3.77
CA THR A 51 1.53 -23.60 -5.23
C THR A 51 0.63 -22.53 -5.84
N PRO A 52 0.80 -22.14 -7.13
CA PRO A 52 -0.04 -21.14 -7.76
C PRO A 52 -1.54 -21.44 -7.65
N GLY A 53 -1.94 -22.71 -7.81
CA GLY A 53 -3.33 -23.13 -7.67
C GLY A 53 -3.87 -22.92 -6.25
N ARG A 54 -3.06 -23.23 -5.22
CA ARG A 54 -3.44 -23.01 -3.81
C ARG A 54 -3.49 -21.53 -3.46
N THR A 55 -2.58 -20.72 -3.98
CA THR A 55 -2.62 -19.25 -3.80
C THR A 55 -3.90 -18.66 -4.39
N ILE A 56 -4.32 -19.11 -5.59
CA ILE A 56 -5.59 -18.67 -6.19
C ILE A 56 -6.80 -19.12 -5.37
N LEU A 57 -6.78 -20.32 -4.77
CA LEU A 57 -7.84 -20.77 -3.87
C LEU A 57 -7.93 -19.93 -2.60
N LEU A 58 -6.79 -19.63 -1.96
CA LEU A 58 -6.75 -18.73 -0.79
C LEU A 58 -7.25 -17.33 -1.14
N PHE A 59 -6.80 -16.80 -2.29
CA PHE A 59 -7.25 -15.52 -2.83
C PHE A 59 -8.77 -15.48 -3.04
N ALA A 60 -9.35 -16.49 -3.70
CA ALA A 60 -10.78 -16.57 -3.92
C ALA A 60 -11.57 -16.66 -2.60
N ALA A 61 -11.06 -17.42 -1.63
CA ALA A 61 -11.69 -17.52 -0.30
C ALA A 61 -11.67 -16.18 0.45
N ILE A 62 -10.54 -15.46 0.41
CA ILE A 62 -10.40 -14.12 1.02
C ILE A 62 -11.35 -13.13 0.34
N LEU A 63 -11.42 -13.11 -0.99
CA LEU A 63 -12.33 -12.23 -1.74
C LEU A 63 -13.79 -12.46 -1.36
N VAL A 64 -14.23 -13.73 -1.27
CA VAL A 64 -15.60 -14.06 -0.86
C VAL A 64 -15.85 -13.60 0.57
N LEU A 65 -14.90 -13.83 1.49
CA LEU A 65 -15.00 -13.38 2.87
C LEU A 65 -15.12 -11.85 2.98
N HIS A 66 -14.24 -11.11 2.31
CA HIS A 66 -14.28 -9.65 2.27
C HIS A 66 -15.59 -9.14 1.64
N GLY A 67 -16.06 -9.76 0.57
CA GLY A 67 -17.35 -9.43 -0.04
C GLY A 67 -18.54 -9.63 0.90
N LEU A 68 -18.56 -10.74 1.65
CA LEU A 68 -19.58 -11.01 2.67
C LEU A 68 -19.51 -10.01 3.82
N LEU A 69 -18.32 -9.71 4.33
CA LEU A 69 -18.12 -8.73 5.40
C LEU A 69 -18.54 -7.32 4.96
N ASN A 70 -18.22 -6.93 3.73
CA ASN A 70 -18.63 -5.64 3.20
C ASN A 70 -20.15 -5.54 3.00
N THR A 71 -20.80 -6.65 2.64
CA THR A 71 -22.26 -6.69 2.41
C THR A 71 -23.06 -6.72 3.72
N PHE A 72 -22.64 -7.54 4.69
CA PHE A 72 -23.43 -7.83 5.89
C PHE A 72 -22.82 -7.31 7.20
N GLY A 73 -21.53 -7.00 7.19
CA GLY A 73 -20.72 -6.74 8.38
C GLY A 73 -20.25 -5.29 8.52
N VAL A 74 -20.97 -4.29 7.99
CA VAL A 74 -20.52 -2.88 7.96
C VAL A 74 -20.07 -2.35 9.34
N ARG A 75 -20.75 -2.75 10.44
CA ARG A 75 -20.32 -2.38 11.81
C ARG A 75 -18.97 -3.00 12.20
N ILE A 76 -18.73 -4.24 11.79
CA ILE A 76 -17.46 -4.94 12.01
C ILE A 76 -16.37 -4.25 11.18
N VAL A 77 -16.65 -3.92 9.92
CA VAL A 77 -15.73 -3.19 9.04
C VAL A 77 -15.34 -1.84 9.65
N GLY A 78 -16.30 -1.09 10.20
CA GLY A 78 -16.01 0.17 10.90
C GLY A 78 -15.11 0.01 12.12
N LEU A 79 -15.32 -1.04 12.93
CA LEU A 79 -14.44 -1.37 14.05
C LEU A 79 -13.04 -1.75 13.57
N LEU A 80 -12.94 -2.64 12.58
CA LEU A 80 -11.67 -3.08 12.01
C LEU A 80 -10.89 -1.90 11.43
N ASN A 81 -11.55 -0.95 10.76
CA ASN A 81 -10.91 0.27 10.27
C ASN A 81 -10.31 1.10 11.41
N SER A 82 -11.08 1.30 12.48
CA SER A 82 -10.63 2.06 13.66
C SER A 82 -9.43 1.40 14.35
N VAL A 83 -9.44 0.08 14.49
CA VAL A 83 -8.31 -0.69 15.05
C VAL A 83 -7.12 -0.69 14.10
N SER A 84 -7.36 -0.81 12.79
CA SER A 84 -6.33 -0.87 11.75
C SER A 84 -5.42 0.35 11.77
N VAL A 85 -5.95 1.55 12.02
CA VAL A 85 -5.13 2.77 12.13
C VAL A 85 -4.05 2.62 13.20
N TRP A 86 -4.45 2.22 14.42
CA TRP A 86 -3.51 2.03 15.53
C TRP A 86 -2.58 0.85 15.31
N TRP A 87 -3.07 -0.23 14.71
CA TRP A 87 -2.28 -1.39 14.33
C TRP A 87 -1.16 -1.00 13.37
N HIS A 88 -1.44 -0.19 12.35
CA HIS A 88 -0.42 0.29 11.40
C HIS A 88 0.58 1.22 12.08
N VAL A 89 0.13 2.16 12.90
CA VAL A 89 1.03 3.08 13.62
C VAL A 89 1.99 2.31 14.52
N LEU A 90 1.46 1.38 15.33
CA LEU A 90 2.27 0.56 16.22
C LEU A 90 3.17 -0.40 15.44
N GLY A 91 2.65 -1.06 14.41
CA GLY A 91 3.39 -1.98 13.56
C GLY A 91 4.58 -1.32 12.88
N VAL A 92 4.38 -0.14 12.27
CA VAL A 92 5.48 0.64 11.67
C VAL A 92 6.50 1.04 12.74
N ALA A 93 6.06 1.49 13.91
CA ALA A 93 6.98 1.86 15.00
C ALA A 93 7.83 0.65 15.47
N VAL A 94 7.21 -0.53 15.61
CA VAL A 94 7.91 -1.77 15.97
C VAL A 94 8.90 -2.18 14.89
N ILE A 95 8.51 -2.14 13.61
CA ILE A 95 9.40 -2.49 12.49
C ILE A 95 10.59 -1.52 12.44
N VAL A 96 10.34 -0.21 12.51
CA VAL A 96 11.42 0.80 12.51
C VAL A 96 12.34 0.60 13.72
N GLY A 97 11.79 0.33 14.91
CA GLY A 97 12.57 0.01 16.10
C GLY A 97 13.44 -1.23 15.89
N ALA A 98 12.88 -2.31 15.35
CA ALA A 98 13.63 -3.52 15.04
C ALA A 98 14.75 -3.25 14.03
N LEU A 99 14.49 -2.53 12.94
CA LEU A 99 15.50 -2.16 11.94
C LEU A 99 16.58 -1.23 12.51
N THR A 100 16.26 -0.46 13.54
CA THR A 100 17.21 0.44 14.20
C THR A 100 18.12 -0.30 15.19
N PHE A 101 17.58 -1.28 15.92
CA PHE A 101 18.30 -1.89 17.06
C PHE A 101 18.75 -3.34 16.86
N ALA A 102 18.10 -4.10 15.98
CA ALA A 102 18.44 -5.50 15.76
C ALA A 102 19.69 -5.73 14.88
N PRO A 103 19.97 -4.91 13.84
CA PRO A 103 21.17 -5.12 13.04
C PRO A 103 22.46 -4.75 13.79
N ASP A 104 23.50 -5.55 13.62
CA ASP A 104 24.81 -5.30 14.24
C ASP A 104 25.48 -4.03 13.69
N HIS A 105 25.23 -3.73 12.41
CA HIS A 105 25.80 -2.59 11.69
C HIS A 105 24.75 -1.90 10.82
N HIS A 106 24.86 -0.58 10.64
CA HIS A 106 24.05 0.17 9.69
C HIS A 106 24.91 0.68 8.53
N ARG A 107 24.29 0.81 7.35
CA ARG A 107 24.94 1.41 6.18
C ARG A 107 25.24 2.89 6.40
N SER A 108 26.24 3.41 5.67
CA SER A 108 26.55 4.84 5.73
C SER A 108 25.48 5.65 4.98
N ALA A 109 25.30 6.92 5.35
CA ALA A 109 24.43 7.83 4.61
C ALA A 109 24.86 7.99 3.13
N SER A 110 26.16 7.90 2.85
CA SER A 110 26.69 7.93 1.48
C SER A 110 26.21 6.74 0.65
N PHE A 111 26.04 5.57 1.25
CA PHE A 111 25.47 4.41 0.58
C PHE A 111 23.97 4.62 0.35
N VAL A 112 23.22 4.97 1.40
CA VAL A 112 21.76 5.11 1.33
C VAL A 112 21.30 6.19 0.32
N PHE A 113 22.02 7.31 0.22
CA PHE A 113 21.64 8.41 -0.68
C PHE A 113 22.47 8.50 -1.97
N GLY A 114 23.59 7.78 -2.04
CA GLY A 114 24.53 7.87 -3.16
C GLY A 114 24.62 6.63 -4.04
N GLU A 115 24.20 5.45 -3.55
CA GLU A 115 24.25 4.23 -4.32
C GLU A 115 23.03 4.12 -5.25
N PHE A 116 23.27 3.95 -6.55
CA PHE A 116 22.22 3.72 -7.54
C PHE A 116 22.34 2.32 -8.14
N VAL A 117 21.36 1.49 -7.81
CA VAL A 117 21.27 0.11 -8.30
C VAL A 117 20.38 0.04 -9.53
N ASN A 118 20.88 -0.57 -10.60
CA ASN A 118 20.10 -0.89 -11.79
C ASN A 118 20.26 -2.36 -12.17
N ASN A 119 19.28 -3.18 -11.77
CA ASN A 119 19.19 -4.59 -12.15
C ASN A 119 18.11 -4.84 -13.21
N THR A 120 17.57 -3.80 -13.84
CA THR A 120 16.41 -3.93 -14.74
C THR A 120 16.80 -4.20 -16.19
N GLY A 121 18.09 -4.14 -16.53
CA GLY A 121 18.60 -4.32 -17.90
C GLY A 121 18.40 -3.12 -18.83
N TRP A 122 17.89 -2.00 -18.32
CA TRP A 122 17.64 -0.78 -19.10
C TRP A 122 18.81 0.20 -18.96
N GLY A 123 19.30 0.77 -20.07
CA GLY A 123 20.45 1.69 -20.04
C GLY A 123 20.14 3.11 -19.51
N SER A 124 18.86 3.51 -19.48
CA SER A 124 18.45 4.85 -19.03
C SER A 124 18.18 4.86 -17.53
N GLY A 125 19.03 5.54 -16.76
CA GLY A 125 18.84 5.72 -15.32
C GLY A 125 17.53 6.44 -14.97
N VAL A 126 17.11 7.43 -15.78
CA VAL A 126 15.82 8.13 -15.60
C VAL A 126 14.66 7.15 -15.73
N TYR A 127 14.69 6.26 -16.71
CA TYR A 127 13.65 5.27 -16.91
C TYR A 127 13.58 4.27 -15.74
N VAL A 128 14.74 3.85 -15.22
CA VAL A 128 14.82 2.96 -14.04
C VAL A 128 14.24 3.63 -12.80
N VAL A 129 14.50 4.93 -12.60
CA VAL A 129 13.86 5.72 -11.53
C VAL A 129 12.34 5.74 -11.70
N LEU A 130 11.83 5.98 -12.90
CA LEU A 130 10.39 5.97 -13.17
C LEU A 130 9.74 4.60 -12.90
N ILE A 131 10.45 3.49 -13.17
CA ILE A 131 10.01 2.15 -12.79
C ILE A 131 9.94 2.01 -11.26
N GLY A 132 10.96 2.47 -10.53
CA GLY A 132 10.95 2.45 -9.05
C GLY A 132 9.79 3.24 -8.44
N LEU A 133 9.40 4.35 -9.08
CA LEU A 133 8.25 5.16 -8.66
C LEU A 133 6.91 4.45 -8.86
N LEU A 134 6.83 3.37 -9.64
CA LEU A 134 5.59 2.57 -9.79
C LEU A 134 5.16 1.91 -8.46
N MET A 135 6.12 1.47 -7.65
CA MET A 135 5.79 0.88 -6.34
C MET A 135 5.37 1.95 -5.33
N ALA A 136 6.05 3.10 -5.37
CA ALA A 136 5.72 4.25 -4.52
C ALA A 136 4.29 4.77 -4.83
N GLN A 137 3.91 4.94 -6.11
CA GLN A 137 2.56 5.37 -6.45
C GLN A 137 1.48 4.38 -5.97
N TYR A 138 1.75 3.07 -6.05
CA TYR A 138 0.79 2.05 -5.62
C TYR A 138 0.49 2.21 -4.13
N THR A 139 1.52 2.47 -3.32
CA THR A 139 1.42 2.65 -1.86
C THR A 139 0.65 3.92 -1.47
N PHE A 140 0.64 4.95 -2.33
CA PHE A 140 -0.15 6.15 -2.11
C PHE A 140 -1.61 6.04 -2.57
N THR A 141 -2.02 4.94 -3.21
CA THR A 141 -3.40 4.80 -3.69
C THR A 141 -4.40 4.80 -2.53
N GLY A 142 -5.60 5.35 -2.76
CA GLY A 142 -6.69 5.34 -1.77
C GLY A 142 -6.86 6.63 -0.96
N TYR A 143 -6.06 7.67 -1.18
CA TYR A 143 -6.27 8.98 -0.56
C TYR A 143 -7.65 9.58 -0.89
N ASP A 144 -8.25 9.22 -2.02
CA ASP A 144 -9.58 9.63 -2.46
C ASP A 144 -10.72 8.96 -1.68
N ALA A 145 -10.43 7.98 -0.81
CA ALA A 145 -11.40 7.42 0.13
C ALA A 145 -12.10 8.48 0.99
N SER A 146 -11.37 9.54 1.36
CA SER A 146 -11.94 10.69 2.07
C SER A 146 -13.01 11.43 1.26
N ALA A 147 -12.95 11.37 -0.08
CA ALA A 147 -13.96 11.96 -0.95
C ALA A 147 -15.25 11.13 -0.97
N HIS A 148 -15.14 9.80 -0.96
CA HIS A 148 -16.29 8.87 -1.00
C HIS A 148 -17.14 8.94 0.28
N MET A 149 -16.51 9.20 1.43
CA MET A 149 -17.19 9.29 2.73
C MET A 149 -17.61 10.73 3.10
N THR A 150 -17.54 11.68 2.16
CA THR A 150 -17.82 13.09 2.46
C THR A 150 -19.27 13.32 2.89
N GLU A 151 -20.22 12.53 2.40
CA GLU A 151 -21.65 12.65 2.76
C GLU A 151 -21.92 12.39 4.24
N GLU A 152 -21.08 11.57 4.89
CA GLU A 152 -21.19 11.21 6.30
C GLU A 152 -20.28 12.07 7.21
N THR A 153 -19.56 13.04 6.64
CA THR A 153 -18.55 13.84 7.34
C THR A 153 -19.06 15.23 7.70
N HIS A 154 -18.91 15.63 8.96
CA HIS A 154 -19.17 17.02 9.39
C HIS A 154 -18.21 17.99 8.68
N ASP A 155 -18.73 19.13 8.19
CA ASP A 155 -17.96 20.09 7.38
C ASP A 155 -17.31 19.50 6.12
N ALA A 156 -18.03 18.60 5.42
CA ALA A 156 -17.57 17.87 4.23
C ALA A 156 -16.77 18.72 3.20
N SER A 157 -17.19 19.97 2.96
CA SER A 157 -16.53 20.89 2.02
C SER A 157 -15.09 21.26 2.40
N THR A 158 -14.73 21.11 3.67
CA THR A 158 -13.42 21.44 4.22
C THR A 158 -12.70 20.20 4.77
N ALA A 159 -13.43 19.33 5.47
CA ALA A 159 -12.89 18.12 6.08
C ALA A 159 -12.42 17.11 5.03
N GLY A 160 -13.18 16.90 3.95
CA GLY A 160 -12.80 16.00 2.86
C GLY A 160 -11.46 16.37 2.21
N PRO A 161 -11.31 17.59 1.66
CA PRO A 161 -10.05 18.04 1.07
C PRO A 161 -8.87 18.04 2.05
N LYS A 162 -9.09 18.45 3.31
CA LYS A 162 -8.04 18.38 4.34
C LYS A 162 -7.63 16.95 4.67
N GLY A 163 -8.59 16.01 4.69
CA GLY A 163 -8.36 14.59 4.90
C GLY A 163 -7.42 14.01 3.84
N ILE A 164 -7.70 14.28 2.57
CA ILE A 164 -6.86 13.87 1.42
C ILE A 164 -5.43 14.39 1.58
N VAL A 165 -5.24 15.68 1.84
CA VAL A 165 -3.91 16.27 1.96
C VAL A 165 -3.15 15.71 3.17
N ARG A 166 -3.83 15.56 4.31
CA ARG A 166 -3.22 15.03 5.55
C ARG A 166 -2.83 13.56 5.41
N SER A 167 -3.64 12.74 4.74
CA SER A 167 -3.32 11.32 4.53
C SER A 167 -2.07 11.17 3.66
N ILE A 168 -1.96 11.94 2.58
CA ILE A 168 -0.77 11.94 1.71
C ILE A 168 0.50 12.30 2.50
N TRP A 169 0.48 13.40 3.26
CA TRP A 169 1.64 13.83 4.05
C TRP A 169 2.02 12.83 5.15
N THR A 170 1.03 12.24 5.81
CA THR A 170 1.26 11.25 6.86
C THR A 170 1.89 9.98 6.27
N SER A 171 1.32 9.45 5.18
CA SER A 171 1.86 8.27 4.49
C SER A 171 3.25 8.54 3.91
N TRP A 172 3.51 9.73 3.38
CA TRP A 172 4.82 10.10 2.85
C TRP A 172 5.88 10.11 3.95
N THR A 173 5.58 10.75 5.09
CA THR A 173 6.52 10.82 6.21
C THR A 173 6.78 9.44 6.81
N ALA A 174 5.72 8.67 7.10
CA ALA A 174 5.84 7.34 7.68
C ALA A 174 6.55 6.35 6.74
N GLY A 175 6.17 6.36 5.45
CA GLY A 175 6.80 5.53 4.43
C GLY A 175 8.27 5.88 4.24
N PHE A 176 8.64 7.16 4.24
CA PHE A 176 10.03 7.58 4.11
C PHE A 176 10.88 7.13 5.30
N VAL A 177 10.38 7.27 6.54
CA VAL A 177 11.07 6.77 7.75
C VAL A 177 11.28 5.26 7.68
N LEU A 178 10.25 4.51 7.25
CA LEU A 178 10.34 3.06 7.11
C LEU A 178 11.37 2.66 6.04
N LEU A 179 11.36 3.31 4.88
CA LEU A 179 12.32 3.06 3.79
C LEU A 179 13.75 3.40 4.20
N LEU A 180 13.96 4.48 4.95
CA LEU A 180 15.26 4.77 5.56
C LEU A 180 15.68 3.64 6.51
N GLY A 181 14.79 3.22 7.42
CA GLY A 181 15.06 2.09 8.31
C GLY A 181 15.52 0.84 7.55
N PHE A 182 14.81 0.47 6.49
CA PHE A 182 15.17 -0.68 5.65
C PHE A 182 16.53 -0.50 4.98
N THR A 183 16.76 0.62 4.31
CA THR A 183 18.00 0.87 3.56
C THR A 183 19.23 0.97 4.47
N PHE A 184 19.08 1.55 5.66
CA PHE A 184 20.14 1.57 6.67
C PHE A 184 20.41 0.19 7.28
N ALA A 185 19.40 -0.67 7.40
CA ALA A 185 19.52 -2.00 8.01
C ALA A 185 20.06 -3.09 7.06
N ILE A 186 20.34 -2.79 5.79
CA ILE A 186 20.87 -3.77 4.81
C ILE A 186 22.24 -4.30 5.25
N GLN A 187 22.31 -5.58 5.66
CA GLN A 187 23.55 -6.22 6.11
C GLN A 187 24.44 -6.67 4.95
N SER A 188 23.93 -7.49 4.03
CA SER A 188 24.66 -7.94 2.83
C SER A 188 23.84 -7.68 1.57
N TYR A 189 24.45 -7.03 0.59
CA TYR A 189 23.78 -6.70 -0.67
C TYR A 189 23.75 -7.92 -1.61
N GLU A 190 24.78 -8.76 -1.59
CA GLU A 190 24.82 -10.02 -2.36
C GLU A 190 23.91 -11.11 -1.79
N GLY A 191 23.78 -11.21 -0.45
CA GLY A 191 22.89 -12.19 0.18
C GLY A 191 21.40 -11.81 0.18
N ALA A 192 21.06 -10.56 -0.14
CA ALA A 192 19.67 -10.10 -0.29
C ALA A 192 19.13 -10.26 -1.73
N LEU A 193 20.01 -10.57 -2.69
CA LEU A 193 19.67 -10.78 -4.11
C LEU A 193 19.62 -12.28 -4.50
N THR A 194 20.04 -13.17 -3.61
CA THR A 194 19.95 -14.65 -3.74
C THR A 194 18.87 -15.21 -2.83
#